data_AF-A0A1C1CX56-F1
#
_entry.id   AF-A0A1C1CX56-F1
#
_cell.length_a   1.000
_cell.length_b   1.000
_cell.length_c   1.000
_cell.angle_alpha   90.00
_cell.angle_beta   90.00
_cell.angle_gamma   90.00
#
_symmetry.space_group_name_H-M   'P 1'
#
loop_
_entity.id
_entity.type
_entity.pdbx_description
1 polymer ?
#
loop_
_entity_poly.entity_id
_entity_poly.type
_entity_poly.pdbx_seq_one_letter_code
_entity_poly.pdbx_strand_id
1 'polypeptide(L)'
;MQHRSNARAPPIAEAEWDRHRSVIEGLYRLHELADVIERMERGHGFHATEKQYKRQFARWGIRKNFSSNDMKGVLGRPTENAIVRGVQVPKAKITRFERRQRLKASTTNRDQIRVQQEDLSRLQRSIDSPSSTGAALASLSRHAGSENSLTGGGGASALSRP
;
A
#
# COMPACT_ATOMS: atom_id res chain seq x y z
N MET A 1 -7.01 38.69 6.66
CA MET A 1 -6.93 37.22 6.69
C MET A 1 -7.59 36.72 7.96
N GLN A 2 -8.77 36.11 7.88
CA GLN A 2 -9.40 35.50 9.05
C GLN A 2 -8.73 34.13 9.29
N HIS A 3 -7.86 34.04 10.30
CA HIS A 3 -7.44 32.75 10.81
C HIS A 3 -8.66 32.11 11.49
N ARG A 4 -9.27 31.10 10.86
CA ARG A 4 -10.26 30.26 11.54
C ARG A 4 -9.57 29.63 12.74
N SER A 5 -9.88 30.12 13.94
CA SER A 5 -9.48 29.48 15.19
C SER A 5 -9.93 28.03 15.12
N ASN A 6 -8.98 27.11 15.06
CA ASN A 6 -9.23 25.67 15.14
C ASN A 6 -9.63 25.35 16.58
N ALA A 7 -10.84 25.79 16.97
CA ALA A 7 -11.38 25.55 18.30
C ALA A 7 -11.48 24.04 18.48
N ARG A 8 -10.59 23.51 19.30
CA ARG A 8 -10.54 22.08 19.59
C ARG A 8 -11.83 21.72 20.31
N ALA A 9 -12.54 20.72 19.79
CA ALA A 9 -13.70 20.16 20.46
C ALA A 9 -13.35 19.77 21.92
N PRO A 10 -14.23 20.07 22.89
CA PRO A 10 -13.97 19.83 24.30
C PRO A 10 -13.66 18.35 24.56
N PRO A 11 -12.75 18.04 25.50
CA PRO A 11 -12.51 16.66 25.89
C PRO A 11 -13.78 16.10 26.56
N ILE A 12 -14.26 14.96 26.06
CA ILE A 12 -15.38 14.22 26.64
C ILE A 12 -14.83 13.28 27.71
N ALA A 13 -15.49 13.25 28.87
CA ALA A 13 -15.12 12.40 30.00
C ALA A 13 -15.12 10.91 29.61
N GLU A 14 -14.18 10.14 30.17
CA GLU A 14 -14.05 8.71 29.85
C GLU A 14 -15.28 7.90 30.26
N ALA A 15 -15.90 8.24 31.38
CA ALA A 15 -17.14 7.61 31.84
C ALA A 15 -18.28 7.73 30.82
N GLU A 16 -18.35 8.84 30.08
CA GLU A 16 -19.36 9.03 29.05
C GLU A 16 -19.06 8.17 27.82
N TRP A 17 -17.79 7.98 27.47
CA TRP A 17 -17.40 7.02 26.44
C TRP A 17 -17.75 5.59 26.83
N ASP A 18 -17.45 5.21 28.06
CA ASP A 18 -17.68 3.85 28.55
C ASP A 18 -19.19 3.53 28.63
N ARG A 19 -20.03 4.53 28.97
CA ARG A 19 -21.49 4.42 28.93
C ARG A 19 -22.01 3.99 27.55
N HIS A 20 -21.42 4.54 26.48
CA HIS A 20 -21.85 4.29 25.11
C HIS A 20 -21.00 3.23 24.38
N ARG A 21 -19.98 2.66 25.03
CA ARG A 21 -18.99 1.78 24.39
C ARG A 21 -19.63 0.64 23.60
N SER A 22 -20.55 -0.11 24.22
CA SER A 22 -21.20 -1.27 23.59
C SER A 22 -22.01 -0.87 22.35
N VAL A 23 -22.68 0.28 22.40
CA VAL A 23 -23.47 0.80 21.27
C VAL A 23 -22.55 1.24 20.14
N ILE A 24 -21.53 2.04 20.45
CA ILE A 24 -20.58 2.54 19.46
C ILE A 24 -19.85 1.36 18.79
N GLU A 25 -19.44 0.36 19.56
CA GLU A 25 -18.79 -0.84 19.03
C GLU A 25 -19.72 -1.63 18.11
N GLY A 26 -20.98 -1.84 18.49
CA GLY A 26 -21.98 -2.49 17.65
C GLY A 26 -22.21 -1.74 16.33
N LEU A 27 -22.39 -0.43 16.40
CA LEU A 27 -22.57 0.42 15.22
C LEU A 27 -21.34 0.39 14.31
N TYR A 28 -20.13 0.49 14.86
CA TYR A 28 -18.89 0.53 14.09
C TYR A 28 -18.55 -0.81 13.42
N ARG A 29 -19.04 -1.93 13.94
CA ARG A 29 -18.91 -3.24 13.27
C ARG A 29 -19.73 -3.31 11.98
N LEU A 30 -20.88 -2.64 11.95
CA LEU A 30 -21.84 -2.72 10.84
C LEU A 30 -21.71 -1.56 9.85
N HIS A 31 -21.35 -0.38 10.33
CA HIS A 31 -21.38 0.87 9.56
C HIS A 31 -20.00 1.53 9.41
N GLU A 32 -19.92 2.60 8.63
CA GLU A 32 -18.73 3.44 8.56
C GLU A 32 -18.71 4.47 9.69
N LEU A 33 -17.53 5.03 9.98
CA LEU A 33 -17.38 5.96 11.10
C LEU A 33 -18.29 7.19 10.98
N ALA A 34 -18.48 7.71 9.78
CA ALA A 34 -19.39 8.83 9.53
C ALA A 34 -20.83 8.49 9.97
N ASP A 35 -21.33 7.31 9.59
CA ASP A 35 -22.66 6.83 9.99
C ASP A 35 -22.76 6.61 11.51
N VAL A 36 -21.69 6.11 12.15
CA VAL A 36 -21.66 5.91 13.61
C VAL A 36 -21.82 7.25 14.32
N ILE A 37 -21.11 8.28 13.87
CA ILE A 37 -21.19 9.63 14.44
C ILE A 37 -22.63 10.14 14.30
N GLU A 38 -23.19 10.11 13.09
CA GLU A 38 -24.54 10.59 12.83
C GLU A 38 -25.60 9.88 13.68
N ARG A 39 -25.49 8.55 13.82
CA ARG A 39 -26.41 7.75 14.63
C ARG A 39 -26.26 8.01 16.13
N MET A 40 -25.05 8.23 16.61
CA MET A 40 -24.79 8.57 18.01
C MET A 40 -25.27 9.98 18.36
N GLU A 41 -25.11 10.94 17.46
CA GLU A 41 -25.66 12.29 17.61
C GLU A 41 -27.18 12.26 17.64
N ARG A 42 -27.82 11.60 16.67
CA ARG A 42 -29.30 11.54 16.57
C ARG A 42 -29.96 10.69 17.65
N GLY A 43 -29.39 9.53 17.97
CA GLY A 43 -30.02 8.54 18.85
C GLY A 43 -29.68 8.69 20.33
N HIS A 44 -28.48 9.19 20.64
CA HIS A 44 -27.95 9.25 22.01
C HIS A 44 -27.59 10.67 22.45
N GLY A 45 -27.70 11.68 21.58
CA GLY A 45 -27.26 13.05 21.87
C GLY A 45 -25.75 13.16 22.08
N PHE A 46 -24.98 12.15 21.66
CA PHE A 46 -23.55 12.07 21.92
C PHE A 46 -22.77 12.73 20.79
N HIS A 47 -22.27 13.94 21.06
CA HIS A 47 -21.56 14.76 20.08
C HIS A 47 -20.05 14.60 20.26
N ALA A 48 -19.40 13.92 19.31
CA ALA A 48 -17.95 13.75 19.32
C ALA A 48 -17.39 13.82 17.90
N THR A 49 -16.21 14.43 17.76
CA THR A 49 -15.51 14.52 16.48
C THR A 49 -14.98 13.16 16.05
N GLU A 50 -14.83 12.98 14.73
CA GLU A 50 -14.22 11.78 14.15
C GLU A 50 -12.84 11.46 14.77
N LYS A 51 -12.04 12.49 15.05
CA LYS A 51 -10.72 12.34 15.72
C LYS A 51 -10.85 11.78 17.14
N GLN A 52 -11.89 12.16 17.88
CA GLN A 52 -12.15 11.61 19.21
C GLN A 52 -12.55 10.14 19.12
N TYR A 53 -13.47 9.77 18.23
CA TYR A 53 -13.84 8.36 18.01
C TYR A 53 -12.64 7.51 17.62
N LYS A 54 -11.83 7.95 16.65
CA LYS A 54 -10.62 7.21 16.24
C LYS A 54 -9.66 6.99 17.41
N ARG A 55 -9.48 8.00 18.27
CA ARG A 55 -8.65 7.87 19.47
C ARG A 55 -9.23 6.85 20.45
N GLN A 56 -10.54 6.85 20.65
CA GLN A 56 -11.20 5.90 21.55
C GLN A 56 -11.19 4.47 21.00
N PHE A 57 -11.37 4.29 19.71
CA PHE A 57 -11.21 2.98 19.07
C PHE A 57 -9.79 2.43 19.22
N ALA A 58 -8.77 3.29 19.07
CA ALA A 58 -7.40 2.90 19.31
C ALA A 58 -7.19 2.44 20.76
N ARG A 59 -7.73 3.19 21.73
CA ARG A 59 -7.66 2.86 23.16
C ARG A 59 -8.40 1.56 23.50
N TRP A 60 -9.59 1.35 22.96
CA TRP A 60 -10.40 0.14 23.18
C TRP A 60 -9.90 -1.07 22.37
N GLY A 61 -8.91 -0.88 21.48
CA GLY A 61 -8.40 -1.95 20.62
C GLY A 61 -9.34 -2.33 19.46
N ILE A 62 -10.35 -1.51 19.19
CA ILE A 62 -11.34 -1.76 18.13
C ILE A 62 -10.73 -1.37 16.78
N ARG A 63 -10.57 -2.36 15.89
CA ARG A 63 -10.03 -2.13 14.54
C ARG A 63 -10.86 -2.91 13.51
N LYS A 64 -11.23 -2.26 12.41
CA LYS A 64 -11.96 -2.88 11.29
C LYS A 64 -11.07 -3.84 10.47
N ASN A 65 -9.76 -3.57 10.48
CA ASN A 65 -8.76 -4.27 9.69
C ASN A 65 -7.68 -4.90 10.57
N PHE A 66 -7.30 -6.13 10.24
CA PHE A 66 -6.17 -6.84 10.82
C PHE A 66 -4.89 -6.44 10.08
N SER A 67 -3.80 -6.18 10.81
CA SER A 67 -2.51 -5.94 10.19
C SER A 67 -2.01 -7.20 9.50
N SER A 68 -1.13 -7.07 8.51
CA SER A 68 -0.44 -8.22 7.93
C SER A 68 0.28 -9.04 9.01
N ASN A 69 0.82 -8.41 10.05
CA ASN A 69 1.45 -9.13 11.15
C ASN A 69 0.45 -9.96 11.96
N ASP A 70 -0.75 -9.41 12.20
CA ASP A 70 -1.82 -10.10 12.91
C ASP A 70 -2.32 -11.33 12.12
N MET A 71 -2.42 -11.16 10.80
CA MET A 71 -2.89 -12.21 9.90
C MET A 71 -1.82 -13.29 9.63
N LYS A 72 -0.52 -13.01 9.83
CA LYS A 72 0.55 -14.02 9.64
C LYS A 72 0.36 -15.24 10.52
N GLY A 73 -0.09 -15.07 11.77
CA GLY A 73 -0.38 -16.18 12.69
C GLY A 73 -1.57 -17.04 12.27
N VAL A 74 -2.39 -16.56 11.33
CA VAL A 74 -3.52 -17.31 10.78
C VAL A 74 -3.09 -18.20 9.59
N LEU A 75 -1.98 -17.87 8.92
CA LEU A 75 -1.45 -18.66 7.82
C LEU A 75 -1.03 -20.04 8.35
N GLY A 76 -1.67 -21.10 7.84
CA GLY A 76 -1.40 -22.48 8.25
C GLY A 76 -2.46 -23.10 9.17
N ARG A 77 -3.45 -22.33 9.62
CA ARG A 77 -4.65 -22.85 10.29
C ARG A 77 -5.90 -22.41 9.51
N PRO A 78 -6.27 -23.12 8.44
CA PRO A 78 -7.50 -22.84 7.69
C PRO A 78 -8.72 -23.33 8.48
N THR A 79 -8.88 -22.87 9.71
CA THR A 79 -10.12 -23.04 10.48
C THR A 79 -11.12 -22.01 9.95
N GLU A 80 -12.41 -22.38 9.91
CA GLU A 80 -13.47 -21.53 9.33
C GLU A 80 -13.45 -20.09 9.86
N ASN A 81 -13.01 -19.92 11.11
CA ASN A 81 -12.94 -18.63 11.75
C ASN A 81 -11.78 -18.58 12.75
N ALA A 82 -10.64 -18.03 12.33
CA ALA A 82 -9.52 -17.83 13.24
C ALA A 82 -9.79 -16.64 14.18
N ILE A 83 -9.38 -16.76 15.44
CA ILE A 83 -9.51 -15.67 16.41
C ILE A 83 -8.19 -14.89 16.45
N VAL A 84 -8.24 -13.61 16.10
CA VAL A 84 -7.08 -12.71 16.12
C VAL A 84 -7.41 -11.53 17.03
N ARG A 85 -6.65 -11.36 18.11
CA ARG A 85 -6.88 -10.33 19.15
C ARG A 85 -8.28 -10.40 19.78
N GLY A 86 -8.81 -11.62 19.95
CA GLY A 86 -10.18 -11.83 20.48
C GLY A 86 -11.30 -11.55 19.47
N VAL A 87 -10.97 -11.14 18.24
CA VAL A 87 -11.96 -10.90 17.18
C VAL A 87 -11.93 -12.05 16.18
N GLN A 88 -13.12 -12.56 15.85
CA GLN A 88 -13.28 -13.59 14.84
C GLN A 88 -12.95 -13.03 13.44
N VAL A 89 -11.98 -13.64 12.76
CA VAL A 89 -11.61 -13.31 11.38
C VAL A 89 -12.38 -14.22 10.43
N PRO A 90 -13.28 -13.68 9.59
CA PRO A 90 -14.02 -14.49 8.63
C PRO A 90 -13.10 -15.23 7.65
N LYS A 91 -13.43 -16.48 7.31
CA LYS A 91 -12.72 -17.30 6.31
C LYS A 91 -12.33 -16.53 5.04
N ALA A 92 -13.25 -15.73 4.50
CA ALA A 92 -13.02 -14.93 3.29
C ALA A 92 -11.86 -13.93 3.43
N LYS A 93 -11.64 -13.35 4.62
CA LYS A 93 -10.47 -12.49 4.87
C LYS A 93 -9.19 -13.30 4.92
N ILE A 94 -9.24 -14.50 5.50
CA ILE A 94 -8.10 -15.44 5.59
C ILE A 94 -7.67 -15.86 4.19
N THR A 95 -8.61 -16.36 3.37
CA THR A 95 -8.32 -16.81 2.00
C THR A 95 -7.79 -15.68 1.12
N ARG A 96 -8.35 -14.47 1.23
CA ARG A 96 -7.83 -13.29 0.53
C ARG A 96 -6.40 -12.96 0.97
N PHE A 97 -6.12 -13.05 2.27
CA PHE A 97 -4.78 -12.80 2.80
C PHE A 97 -3.76 -13.86 2.36
N GLU A 98 -4.14 -15.14 2.37
CA GLU A 98 -3.33 -16.25 1.85
C GLU A 98 -2.99 -16.04 0.38
N ARG A 99 -4.00 -15.73 -0.46
CA ARG A 99 -3.79 -15.42 -1.88
C ARG A 99 -2.81 -14.26 -2.05
N ARG A 100 -2.94 -13.20 -1.25
CA ARG A 100 -2.02 -12.06 -1.28
C ARG A 100 -0.58 -12.46 -0.91
N GLN A 101 -0.39 -13.32 0.09
CA GLN A 101 0.96 -13.80 0.44
C GLN A 101 1.58 -14.65 -0.67
N ARG A 102 0.80 -15.54 -1.31
CA ARG A 102 1.27 -16.36 -2.42
C ARG A 102 1.72 -15.50 -3.61
N LEU A 103 0.91 -14.51 -3.99
CA LEU A 103 1.27 -13.58 -5.05
C LEU A 103 2.52 -12.78 -4.71
N LYS A 104 2.64 -12.28 -3.47
CA LYS A 104 3.82 -11.54 -3.01
C LYS A 104 5.08 -12.40 -3.11
N ALA A 105 5.02 -13.66 -2.65
CA ALA A 105 6.14 -14.59 -2.75
C ALA A 105 6.55 -14.85 -4.21
N SER A 106 5.59 -15.01 -5.11
CA SER A 106 5.85 -15.20 -6.54
C SER A 106 6.47 -13.98 -7.20
N THR A 107 5.99 -12.76 -6.90
CA THR A 107 6.60 -11.53 -7.41
C THR A 107 8.05 -11.38 -6.93
N THR A 108 8.31 -11.58 -5.64
CA THR A 108 9.66 -11.52 -5.08
C THR A 108 10.59 -12.59 -5.67
N ASN A 109 10.08 -13.80 -5.95
CA ASN A 109 10.87 -14.83 -6.62
C ASN A 109 11.18 -14.44 -8.08
N ARG A 110 10.20 -13.89 -8.81
CA ARG A 110 10.39 -13.40 -10.18
C ARG A 110 11.44 -12.29 -10.26
N ASP A 111 11.42 -11.35 -9.32
CA ASP A 111 12.40 -10.26 -9.25
C ASP A 111 13.80 -10.81 -8.99
N GLN A 112 13.94 -11.80 -8.09
CA GLN A 112 15.22 -12.48 -7.84
C GLN A 112 15.75 -13.22 -9.07
N ILE A 113 14.89 -13.97 -9.78
CA ILE A 113 15.29 -14.67 -11.01
C ILE A 113 15.77 -13.67 -12.06
N ARG A 114 15.08 -12.53 -12.22
CA ARG A 114 15.48 -11.48 -13.16
C ARG A 114 16.86 -10.91 -12.83
N VAL A 115 17.11 -10.57 -11.56
CA VAL A 115 18.42 -10.04 -11.13
C VAL A 115 19.53 -11.07 -11.36
N GLN A 116 19.29 -12.35 -11.06
CA GLN A 116 20.25 -13.42 -11.33
C GLN A 116 20.55 -13.55 -12.83
N GLN A 117 19.53 -13.49 -13.70
CA GLN A 117 19.74 -13.53 -15.15
C GLN A 117 20.52 -12.32 -15.66
N GLU A 118 20.28 -11.13 -15.12
CA GLU A 118 21.01 -9.91 -15.46
C GLU A 118 22.48 -9.99 -15.01
N ASP A 119 22.76 -10.57 -13.84
CA ASP A 119 24.11 -10.78 -13.31
C ASP A 119 24.88 -11.83 -14.13
N LEU A 120 24.25 -12.96 -14.44
CA LEU A 120 24.82 -13.97 -15.35
C LEU A 120 25.14 -13.37 -16.73
N SER A 121 24.25 -12.52 -17.26
CA SER A 121 24.48 -11.82 -18.54
C SER A 121 25.61 -10.79 -18.46
N ARG A 122 25.82 -10.13 -17.31
CA ARG A 122 26.96 -9.22 -17.07
C ARG A 122 28.27 -9.99 -17.04
N LEU A 123 28.30 -11.15 -16.36
CA LEU A 123 29.47 -12.02 -16.30
C LEU A 123 29.85 -12.55 -17.68
N GLN A 124 28.88 -13.02 -18.49
CA GLN A 124 29.17 -13.47 -19.87
C GLN A 124 29.77 -12.36 -20.74
N ARG A 125 29.21 -11.13 -20.70
CA ARG A 125 29.76 -9.98 -21.43
C ARG A 125 31.21 -9.63 -21.02
N SER A 126 31.59 -9.92 -19.78
CA SER A 126 32.97 -9.70 -19.31
C SER A 126 33.96 -10.74 -19.83
N ILE A 127 33.52 -11.98 -20.06
CA ILE A 127 34.34 -13.07 -20.60
C ILE A 127 34.54 -12.87 -22.11
N ASP A 128 33.49 -12.45 -22.81
CA ASP A 128 33.51 -12.25 -24.27
C ASP A 128 34.15 -10.90 -24.70
N SER A 129 34.65 -10.10 -23.75
CA SER A 129 35.45 -8.90 -24.04
C SER A 129 36.95 -9.23 -23.91
N PRO A 130 37.59 -9.83 -24.93
CA PRO A 130 39.03 -9.96 -24.95
C PRO A 130 39.65 -8.57 -24.91
N SER A 131 40.53 -8.38 -23.93
CA SER A 131 41.40 -7.23 -23.73
C SER A 131 41.75 -6.51 -25.04
N SER A 132 41.25 -5.28 -25.18
CA SER A 132 41.66 -4.30 -26.18
C SER A 132 43.13 -3.89 -25.94
N THR A 133 44.04 -4.84 -26.16
CA THR A 133 45.47 -4.67 -26.30
C THR A 133 45.76 -4.92 -27.78
N GLY A 134 45.65 -3.89 -28.64
CA GLY A 134 46.14 -4.01 -30.03
C GLY A 134 45.59 -3.06 -31.11
N ALA A 135 44.45 -2.39 -30.95
CA ALA A 135 43.78 -1.71 -32.07
C ALA A 135 44.10 -0.19 -32.22
N ALA A 136 45.39 0.20 -32.20
CA ALA A 136 45.80 1.63 -32.24
C ALA A 136 46.50 2.09 -33.55
N LEU A 137 46.55 1.31 -34.63
CA LEU A 137 47.23 1.75 -35.87
C LEU A 137 46.46 1.34 -37.13
N ALA A 138 45.46 2.13 -37.53
CA ALA A 138 44.90 2.10 -38.88
C ALA A 138 44.43 3.49 -39.30
N SER A 139 45.38 4.26 -39.82
CA SER A 139 45.27 5.02 -41.07
C SER A 139 44.11 6.01 -41.26
N LEU A 140 44.48 7.30 -41.09
CA LEU A 140 44.21 8.39 -42.03
C LEU A 140 43.74 7.93 -43.43
N SER A 141 42.59 8.42 -43.91
CA SER A 141 42.50 9.25 -45.13
C SER A 141 41.04 9.54 -45.52
N ARG A 142 40.64 10.81 -45.33
CA ARG A 142 39.89 11.69 -46.25
C ARG A 142 38.73 11.09 -47.07
N HIS A 143 37.50 11.57 -46.84
CA HIS A 143 36.82 12.40 -47.84
C HIS A 143 35.67 13.22 -47.22
N ALA A 144 35.56 14.46 -47.66
CA ALA A 144 34.53 15.43 -47.33
C ALA A 144 33.22 15.11 -48.09
N GLY A 145 32.08 15.60 -47.58
CA GLY A 145 30.86 15.64 -48.40
C GLY A 145 29.55 15.76 -47.62
N SER A 146 29.07 17.00 -47.54
CA SER A 146 27.67 17.39 -47.73
C SER A 146 26.61 17.05 -46.67
N GLU A 147 26.40 18.03 -45.79
CA GLU A 147 25.13 18.70 -45.46
C GLU A 147 23.83 18.03 -45.97
N ASN A 148 22.94 17.69 -45.02
CA ASN A 148 21.51 17.92 -45.20
C ASN A 148 20.82 18.15 -43.84
N SER A 149 20.45 19.40 -43.59
CA SER A 149 19.46 19.79 -42.58
C SER A 149 18.10 19.22 -42.94
N LEU A 150 17.31 18.78 -41.97
CA LEU A 150 15.87 19.07 -41.89
C LEU A 150 15.27 18.55 -40.56
N THR A 151 14.71 19.48 -39.80
CA THR A 151 13.38 19.45 -39.14
C THR A 151 12.90 18.08 -38.60
N GLY A 152 12.55 17.91 -37.33
CA GLY A 152 11.72 18.77 -36.50
C GLY A 152 10.51 17.95 -36.00
N GLY A 153 10.07 18.18 -34.75
CA GLY A 153 8.78 17.73 -34.18
C GLY A 153 8.71 16.24 -33.82
N GLY A 154 8.47 15.81 -32.59
CA GLY A 154 7.40 16.28 -31.70
C GLY A 154 6.18 15.37 -31.87
N GLY A 155 5.95 14.45 -30.94
CA GLY A 155 4.78 13.56 -31.01
C GLY A 155 4.78 12.46 -29.96
N ALA A 156 4.60 12.83 -28.70
CA ALA A 156 4.19 11.90 -27.66
C ALA A 156 2.68 11.65 -27.78
N SER A 157 2.27 10.42 -28.10
CA SER A 157 0.88 9.98 -28.03
C SER A 157 0.74 8.90 -26.97
N ALA A 158 0.03 9.27 -25.91
CA ALA A 158 -0.47 8.37 -24.88
C ALA A 158 -1.57 7.47 -25.46
N LEU A 159 -1.43 6.16 -25.29
CA LEU A 159 -2.47 5.19 -25.58
C LEU A 159 -3.48 5.14 -24.43
N SER A 160 -4.67 5.65 -24.69
CA SER A 160 -5.91 5.28 -23.99
C SER A 160 -6.42 3.95 -24.58
N ARG A 161 -6.74 2.98 -23.72
CA ARG A 161 -7.34 1.70 -24.10
C ARG A 161 -8.86 1.74 -23.84
N PRO A 162 -9.63 0.87 -24.52
CA PRO A 162 -11.09 0.95 -24.63
C PRO A 162 -11.85 0.73 -23.32
#